data_AF-N6TIZ5-F1
#
_entry.id   AF-N6TIZ5-F1
#
_cell.length_a   1.000
_cell.length_b   1.000
_cell.length_c   1.000
_cell.angle_alpha   90.00
_cell.angle_beta   90.00
_cell.angle_gamma   90.00
#
_symmetry.space_group_name_H-M   'P 1'
#
loop_
_entity.id
_entity.type
_entity.pdbx_description
1 polymer ?
#
loop_
_entity_poly.entity_id
_entity_poly.type
_entity_poly.pdbx_seq_one_letter_code
_entity_poly.pdbx_strand_id
1 'polypeptide(L)'
;TKLLLINPNWGIGDDFFSQRQNVQHFVKYVIDDLLKVQDDPKIVTLKIQFYFSCNLERMDYAIEVNRRDLRNKLLVLKEDIFTFSKVEDRNDVDALYKKIVYYITLASGLGNPAKPKVFEETLVALKSILYESELNEFVTLSKQEKQIQLCQMTKVVAGIRLFDKDCDKGGEGIAN
;
A
#
# COMPACT_ATOMS: atom_id res chain seq x y z
N THR A 1 -29.88 6.97 15.93
CA THR A 1 -29.91 5.85 16.89
C THR A 1 -28.66 4.98 16.85
N LYS A 2 -28.22 4.45 15.70
CA LYS A 2 -26.99 3.60 15.64
C LYS A 2 -25.70 4.28 16.13
N LEU A 3 -25.56 5.59 15.90
CA LEU A 3 -24.42 6.41 16.34
C LEU A 3 -24.10 6.29 17.84
N LEU A 4 -25.15 6.19 18.65
CA LEU A 4 -25.08 6.33 20.11
C LEU A 4 -24.70 5.01 20.80
N LEU A 5 -24.73 3.90 20.05
CA LEU A 5 -24.36 2.57 20.52
C LEU A 5 -22.84 2.40 20.72
N ILE A 6 -22.05 3.37 20.22
CA ILE A 6 -20.58 3.30 20.17
C ILE A 6 -19.94 3.92 21.42
N ASN A 7 -20.72 4.58 22.29
CA ASN A 7 -20.17 5.24 23.48
C ASN A 7 -19.71 4.20 24.54
N PRO A 8 -18.39 4.12 24.84
CA PRO A 8 -17.84 3.10 25.74
C PRO A 8 -18.26 3.28 27.20
N ASN A 9 -18.68 4.50 27.60
CA ASN A 9 -19.10 4.78 28.98
C ASN A 9 -20.51 4.22 29.31
N TRP A 10 -21.22 3.70 28.32
CA TRP A 10 -22.59 3.23 28.48
C TRP A 10 -22.71 1.72 28.75
N GLY A 11 -21.64 0.95 28.51
CA GLY A 11 -21.66 -0.50 28.74
C GLY A 11 -22.83 -1.20 28.04
N ILE A 12 -23.16 -0.77 26.82
CA ILE A 12 -24.27 -1.32 26.02
C ILE A 12 -23.88 -2.74 25.57
N GLY A 13 -24.14 -3.71 26.44
CA GLY A 13 -24.10 -5.14 26.12
C GLY A 13 -25.44 -5.66 25.61
N ASP A 14 -25.52 -6.96 25.34
CA ASP A 14 -26.66 -7.59 24.66
C ASP A 14 -28.01 -7.42 25.39
N ASP A 15 -28.00 -7.27 26.73
CA ASP A 15 -29.22 -7.13 27.56
C ASP A 15 -29.62 -5.67 27.85
N PHE A 16 -28.85 -4.68 27.37
CA PHE A 16 -29.07 -3.26 27.72
C PHE A 16 -30.47 -2.77 27.32
N PHE A 17 -30.96 -3.19 26.16
CA PHE A 17 -32.28 -2.80 25.64
C PHE A 17 -33.43 -3.64 26.20
N SER A 18 -33.15 -4.74 26.89
CA SER A 18 -34.16 -5.60 27.51
C SER A 18 -34.75 -4.97 28.78
N GLN A 19 -34.06 -4.00 29.39
CA GLN A 19 -34.51 -3.29 30.59
C GLN A 19 -35.07 -1.90 30.26
N ARG A 20 -36.36 -1.70 30.52
CA ARG A 20 -37.08 -0.45 30.21
C ARG A 20 -36.47 0.80 30.88
N GLN A 21 -35.91 0.66 32.08
CA GLN A 21 -35.28 1.76 32.81
C GLN A 21 -34.01 2.25 32.10
N ASN A 22 -33.17 1.33 31.60
CA ASN A 22 -31.96 1.67 30.87
C ASN A 22 -32.27 2.44 29.59
N VAL A 23 -33.32 2.03 28.87
CA VAL A 23 -33.80 2.74 27.67
C VAL A 23 -34.29 4.15 28.01
N GLN A 24 -35.01 4.33 29.12
CA GLN A 24 -35.49 5.65 29.54
C GLN A 24 -34.35 6.58 29.95
N HIS A 25 -33.38 6.08 30.71
CA HIS A 25 -32.17 6.85 31.08
C HIS A 25 -31.34 7.23 29.86
N PHE A 26 -31.23 6.31 28.88
CA PHE A 26 -30.58 6.57 27.61
C PHE A 26 -31.25 7.68 26.81
N VAL A 27 -32.55 7.58 26.58
CA VAL A 27 -33.30 8.59 25.82
C VAL A 27 -33.20 9.96 26.48
N LYS A 28 -33.32 10.02 27.81
CA LYS A 28 -33.21 11.26 28.56
C LYS A 28 -31.83 11.89 28.37
N TYR A 29 -30.76 11.12 28.52
CA TYR A 29 -29.39 11.63 28.34
C TYR A 29 -29.12 12.11 26.91
N VAL A 30 -29.58 11.37 25.91
CA VAL A 30 -29.41 11.73 24.50
C VAL A 30 -30.08 13.08 24.20
N ILE A 31 -31.28 13.30 24.72
CA ILE A 31 -32.02 14.56 24.52
C ILE A 31 -31.47 15.68 25.40
N ASP A 32 -31.15 15.40 26.66
CA ASP A 32 -30.85 16.42 27.68
C ASP A 32 -29.36 16.77 27.80
N ASP A 33 -28.42 15.96 27.31
CA ASP A 33 -26.97 16.25 27.39
C ASP A 33 -26.36 16.23 26.00
N LEU A 34 -26.62 15.17 25.24
CA LEU A 34 -25.86 14.91 24.02
C LEU A 34 -26.32 15.75 22.82
N LEU A 35 -27.62 15.91 22.59
CA LEU A 35 -28.16 16.63 21.41
C LEU A 35 -28.35 18.14 21.62
N LYS A 36 -28.05 18.66 22.82
CA LYS A 36 -28.22 20.09 23.12
C LYS A 36 -27.31 20.99 22.29
N VAL A 37 -26.10 20.52 21.96
CA VAL A 37 -25.11 21.27 21.18
C VAL A 37 -24.56 20.37 20.08
N GLN A 38 -24.83 20.73 18.82
CA GLN A 38 -24.47 19.94 17.63
C GLN A 38 -22.95 19.75 17.44
N ASP A 39 -22.16 20.70 17.96
CA ASP A 39 -20.69 20.74 17.87
C ASP A 39 -20.01 20.35 19.19
N ASP A 40 -20.76 19.78 20.14
CA ASP A 40 -20.17 19.24 21.35
C ASP A 40 -19.14 18.15 20.98
N PRO A 41 -17.92 18.17 21.57
CA PRO A 41 -16.88 17.19 21.28
C PRO A 41 -17.33 15.74 21.39
N LYS A 42 -18.29 15.42 22.27
CA LYS A 42 -18.86 14.08 22.43
C LYS A 42 -19.64 13.66 21.17
N ILE A 43 -20.49 14.55 20.63
CA ILE A 43 -21.24 14.30 19.39
C ILE A 43 -20.31 14.21 18.19
N VAL A 44 -19.33 15.12 18.09
CA VAL A 44 -18.36 15.12 17.00
C VAL A 44 -17.56 13.81 17.02
N THR A 45 -17.12 13.36 18.19
CA THR A 45 -16.42 12.07 18.34
C THR A 45 -17.27 10.90 17.89
N LEU A 46 -18.55 10.84 18.30
CA LEU A 46 -19.46 9.77 17.87
C LEU A 46 -19.74 9.80 16.36
N LYS A 47 -19.89 11.00 15.77
CA LYS A 47 -20.00 11.21 14.31
C LYS A 47 -18.77 10.68 13.58
N ILE A 48 -17.57 11.02 14.06
CA ILE A 48 -16.30 10.55 13.51
C ILE A 48 -16.24 9.02 13.63
N GLN A 49 -16.43 8.45 14.82
CA GLN A 49 -16.36 7.00 15.04
C GLN A 49 -17.31 6.22 14.12
N PHE A 50 -18.57 6.66 14.02
CA PHE A 50 -19.54 6.04 13.12
C PHE A 50 -19.15 6.18 11.65
N TYR A 51 -18.63 7.34 11.24
CA TYR A 51 -18.12 7.55 9.89
C TYR A 51 -16.97 6.58 9.58
N PHE A 52 -16.03 6.38 10.51
CA PHE A 52 -14.94 5.42 10.37
C PHE A 52 -15.46 3.97 10.30
N SER A 53 -16.37 3.58 11.18
CA SER A 53 -16.97 2.23 11.14
C SER A 53 -17.71 1.96 9.83
N CYS A 54 -18.46 2.93 9.30
CA CYS A 54 -19.23 2.70 8.08
C CYS A 54 -18.38 2.77 6.80
N ASN A 55 -17.34 3.61 6.77
CA ASN A 55 -16.63 3.92 5.53
C ASN A 55 -15.19 3.40 5.47
N LEU A 56 -14.57 3.11 6.62
CA LEU A 56 -13.13 2.81 6.70
C LEU A 56 -12.83 1.39 7.19
N GLU A 57 -13.81 0.69 7.77
CA GLU A 57 -13.69 -0.72 8.18
C GLU A 57 -13.31 -1.66 7.01
N ARG A 58 -13.58 -1.25 5.76
CA ARG A 58 -13.25 -2.02 4.55
C ARG A 58 -12.01 -1.53 3.81
N MET A 59 -11.32 -0.49 4.29
CA MET A 59 -10.14 0.02 3.59
C MET A 59 -9.00 -0.98 3.58
N ASP A 60 -8.74 -1.67 4.70
CA ASP A 60 -7.68 -2.68 4.77
C ASP A 60 -7.95 -3.81 3.77
N TYR A 61 -9.20 -4.27 3.70
CA TYR A 61 -9.63 -5.25 2.71
C TYR A 61 -9.42 -4.75 1.27
N ALA A 62 -9.80 -3.51 0.98
CA ALA A 62 -9.61 -2.92 -0.36
C ALA A 62 -8.12 -2.81 -0.73
N ILE A 63 -7.26 -2.42 0.22
CA ILE A 63 -5.81 -2.36 0.04
C ILE A 63 -5.24 -3.76 -0.21
N GLU A 64 -5.66 -4.76 0.56
CA GLU A 64 -5.21 -6.14 0.40
C GLU A 64 -5.62 -6.74 -0.94
N VAL A 65 -6.87 -6.54 -1.36
CA VAL A 65 -7.37 -6.99 -2.66
C VAL A 65 -6.57 -6.33 -3.79
N ASN A 66 -6.39 -5.01 -3.75
CA ASN A 66 -5.62 -4.31 -4.77
C ASN A 66 -4.15 -4.77 -4.82
N ARG A 67 -3.51 -4.98 -3.66
CA ARG A 67 -2.14 -5.52 -3.58
C ARG A 67 -2.06 -6.94 -4.13
N ARG A 68 -3.07 -7.77 -3.87
CA ARG A 68 -3.15 -9.14 -4.41
C ARG A 68 -3.31 -9.12 -5.93
N ASP A 69 -4.20 -8.29 -6.45
CA ASP A 69 -4.44 -8.16 -7.88
C ASP A 69 -3.20 -7.64 -8.62
N LEU A 70 -2.51 -6.66 -8.05
CA LEU A 70 -1.23 -6.18 -8.58
C LEU A 70 -0.19 -7.31 -8.63
N ARG A 71 -0.03 -8.08 -7.56
CA ARG A 71 0.90 -9.23 -7.54
C ARG A 71 0.54 -10.27 -8.60
N ASN A 72 -0.75 -10.54 -8.80
CA ASN A 72 -1.21 -11.48 -9.82
C ASN A 72 -0.88 -10.99 -11.23
N LYS A 73 -1.11 -9.71 -11.52
CA LYS A 73 -0.77 -9.10 -12.82
C LYS A 73 0.74 -9.12 -13.09
N LEU A 74 1.56 -8.95 -12.06
CA LEU A 74 3.02 -8.98 -12.17
C LEU A 74 3.63 -10.38 -12.18
N LEU A 75 2.83 -11.43 -11.94
CA LEU A 75 3.34 -12.80 -11.87
C LEU A 75 4.04 -13.21 -13.17
N VAL A 76 3.42 -12.93 -14.33
CA VAL A 76 4.00 -13.27 -15.65
C VAL A 76 5.35 -12.60 -15.84
N LEU A 77 5.44 -11.29 -15.56
CA LEU A 77 6.71 -10.55 -15.68
C LEU A 77 7.77 -11.07 -14.69
N LYS A 78 7.36 -11.49 -13.49
CA LYS A 78 8.26 -12.09 -12.50
C LYS A 78 8.83 -13.43 -12.99
N GLU A 79 7.99 -14.32 -13.50
CA GLU A 79 8.43 -15.62 -14.02
C GLU A 79 9.32 -15.45 -15.27
N ASP A 80 9.02 -14.47 -16.12
CA ASP A 80 9.86 -14.07 -17.24
C ASP A 80 11.29 -13.67 -16.80
N ILE A 81 11.42 -12.92 -15.71
CA ILE A 81 12.74 -12.56 -15.13
C ILE A 81 13.45 -13.82 -14.62
N PHE A 82 12.71 -14.77 -14.04
CA PHE A 82 13.29 -15.97 -13.44
C PHE A 82 13.70 -17.04 -14.47
N THR A 83 13.18 -16.93 -15.69
CA THR A 83 13.49 -17.84 -16.82
C THR A 83 14.92 -17.69 -17.31
N PHE A 84 15.58 -16.56 -17.04
CA PHE A 84 17.00 -16.40 -17.30
C PHE A 84 17.80 -17.35 -16.42
N SER A 85 18.55 -18.25 -17.05
CA SER A 85 19.50 -19.16 -16.42
C SER A 85 20.95 -18.70 -16.56
N LYS A 86 21.23 -17.85 -17.57
CA LYS A 86 22.54 -17.26 -17.84
C LYS A 86 22.36 -15.94 -18.60
N VAL A 87 23.32 -15.04 -18.46
CA VAL A 87 23.41 -13.77 -19.20
C VAL A 87 24.75 -13.77 -19.93
N GLU A 88 24.73 -13.98 -21.25
CA GLU A 88 25.96 -14.19 -22.03
C GLU A 88 26.38 -12.95 -22.82
N ASP A 89 25.42 -12.27 -23.43
CA ASP A 89 25.68 -11.13 -24.29
C ASP A 89 25.10 -9.82 -23.74
N ARG A 90 25.44 -8.72 -24.41
CA ARG A 90 24.95 -7.39 -24.03
C ARG A 90 23.43 -7.26 -24.20
N ASN A 91 22.83 -7.99 -25.13
CA ASN A 91 21.39 -7.96 -25.34
C ASN A 91 20.65 -8.61 -24.17
N ASP A 92 21.17 -9.71 -23.63
CA ASP A 92 20.64 -10.39 -22.46
C ASP A 92 20.72 -9.49 -21.23
N VAL A 93 21.85 -8.79 -21.05
CA VAL A 93 22.04 -7.80 -19.98
C VAL A 93 20.98 -6.71 -20.07
N ASP A 94 20.84 -6.09 -21.24
CA ASP A 94 19.88 -4.99 -21.46
C ASP A 94 18.43 -5.48 -21.32
N ALA A 95 18.12 -6.68 -21.79
CA ALA A 95 16.80 -7.30 -21.68
C ALA A 95 16.43 -7.61 -20.21
N LEU A 96 17.38 -8.13 -19.43
CA LEU A 96 17.16 -8.45 -18.03
C LEU A 96 16.97 -7.18 -17.20
N TYR A 97 17.84 -6.17 -17.36
CA TYR A 97 17.65 -4.87 -16.71
C TYR A 97 16.31 -4.25 -17.06
N LYS A 98 15.93 -4.26 -18.34
CA LYS A 98 14.64 -3.73 -18.78
C LYS A 98 13.47 -4.44 -18.07
N LYS A 99 13.48 -5.76 -18.00
CA LYS A 99 12.42 -6.52 -17.31
C LYS A 99 12.39 -6.21 -15.82
N ILE A 100 13.54 -6.12 -15.14
CA ILE A 100 13.63 -5.78 -13.72
C ILE A 100 13.13 -4.36 -13.47
N VAL A 101 13.52 -3.38 -14.29
CA VAL A 101 13.05 -1.99 -14.19
C VAL A 101 11.53 -1.90 -14.34
N TYR A 102 10.97 -2.60 -15.34
CA TYR A 102 9.52 -2.65 -15.53
C TYR A 102 8.82 -3.23 -14.29
N TYR A 103 9.35 -4.34 -13.76
CA TYR A 103 8.81 -4.97 -12.57
C TYR A 103 8.86 -4.02 -11.36
N ILE A 104 10.02 -3.42 -11.08
CA ILE A 104 10.21 -2.52 -9.93
C ILE A 104 9.28 -1.30 -10.02
N THR A 105 9.20 -0.68 -11.20
CA THR A 105 8.35 0.50 -11.41
C THR A 105 6.88 0.19 -11.14
N LEU A 106 6.38 -0.93 -11.68
CA LEU A 106 4.99 -1.34 -11.51
C LEU A 106 4.70 -1.86 -10.08
N ALA A 107 5.63 -2.59 -9.48
CA ALA A 107 5.49 -3.15 -8.13
C ALA A 107 5.51 -2.07 -7.04
N SER A 108 6.31 -1.02 -7.24
CA SER A 108 6.38 0.14 -6.34
C SER A 108 5.26 1.16 -6.58
N GLY A 109 4.63 1.15 -7.75
CA GLY A 109 3.60 2.11 -8.13
C GLY A 109 4.15 3.51 -8.45
N LEU A 110 5.45 3.65 -8.66
CA LEU A 110 6.13 4.94 -8.88
C LEU A 110 6.14 5.34 -10.37
N GLY A 111 4.98 5.29 -11.01
CA GLY A 111 4.78 5.74 -12.39
C GLY A 111 4.66 4.63 -13.42
N ASN A 112 4.80 5.01 -14.70
CA ASN A 112 4.65 4.11 -15.85
C ASN A 112 6.03 3.87 -16.52
N PRO A 113 6.56 2.63 -16.53
CA PRO A 113 7.87 2.34 -17.12
C PRO A 113 7.91 2.49 -18.65
N ALA A 114 6.77 2.65 -19.32
CA ALA A 114 6.74 2.99 -20.74
C ALA A 114 7.11 4.46 -21.03
N LYS A 115 7.14 5.32 -20.00
CA LYS A 115 7.62 6.70 -20.14
C LYS A 115 9.16 6.71 -20.05
N PRO A 116 9.88 7.29 -21.03
CA PRO A 116 11.34 7.26 -21.07
C PRO A 116 12.02 7.75 -19.79
N LYS A 117 11.62 8.92 -19.27
CA LYS A 117 12.19 9.48 -18.03
C LYS A 117 11.98 8.59 -16.81
N VAL A 118 10.79 8.00 -16.65
CA VAL A 118 10.49 7.09 -15.53
C VAL A 118 11.39 5.85 -15.61
N PHE A 119 11.56 5.31 -16.83
CA PHE A 119 12.45 4.18 -17.08
C PHE A 119 13.90 4.52 -16.79
N GLU A 120 14.39 5.67 -17.29
CA GLU A 120 15.77 6.14 -17.10
C GLU A 120 16.09 6.36 -15.61
N GLU A 121 15.25 7.09 -14.88
CA GLU A 121 15.43 7.30 -13.43
C GLU A 121 15.47 5.97 -12.66
N THR A 122 14.55 5.05 -12.97
CA THR A 122 14.50 3.75 -12.31
C THR A 122 15.71 2.88 -12.68
N LEU A 123 16.19 2.96 -13.92
CA LEU A 123 17.37 2.24 -14.38
C LEU A 123 18.64 2.77 -13.70
N VAL A 124 18.79 4.09 -13.57
CA VAL A 124 19.92 4.70 -12.85
C VAL A 124 19.93 4.26 -11.39
N ALA A 125 18.79 4.31 -10.71
CA ALA A 125 18.66 3.87 -9.32
C ALA A 125 18.88 2.35 -9.15
N LEU A 126 18.55 1.53 -10.16
CA LEU A 126 18.86 0.10 -10.13
C LEU A 126 20.35 -0.15 -10.35
N LYS A 127 20.98 0.51 -11.33
CA LYS A 127 22.41 0.35 -11.64
C LYS A 127 23.32 0.88 -10.52
N SER A 128 22.82 1.73 -9.62
CA SER A 128 23.58 2.13 -8.43
C SER A 128 23.65 1.06 -7.34
N ILE A 129 22.85 0.00 -7.43
CA ILE A 129 22.80 -1.09 -6.44
C ILE A 129 23.02 -2.49 -7.03
N LEU A 130 23.03 -2.62 -8.36
CA LEU A 130 23.18 -3.88 -9.07
C LEU A 130 24.07 -3.67 -10.29
N TYR A 131 25.30 -4.18 -10.21
CA TYR A 131 26.28 -4.12 -11.29
C TYR A 131 26.06 -5.22 -12.34
N GLU A 132 26.52 -4.96 -13.56
CA GLU A 132 26.39 -5.91 -14.69
C GLU A 132 27.06 -7.26 -14.38
N SER A 133 28.18 -7.26 -13.63
CA SER A 133 28.87 -8.47 -13.20
C SER A 133 28.06 -9.36 -12.25
N GLU A 134 27.11 -8.78 -11.52
CA GLU A 134 26.30 -9.47 -10.52
C GLU A 134 25.02 -10.10 -11.13
N LEU A 135 24.71 -9.78 -12.40
CA LEU A 135 23.55 -10.35 -13.08
C LEU A 135 23.66 -11.86 -13.25
N ASN A 136 24.87 -12.37 -13.55
CA ASN A 136 25.09 -13.80 -13.66
C ASN A 136 24.92 -14.51 -12.32
N GLU A 137 25.30 -13.87 -11.21
CA GLU A 137 25.02 -14.40 -9.87
C GLU A 137 23.51 -14.44 -9.62
N PHE A 138 22.80 -13.33 -9.86
CA PHE A 138 21.34 -13.24 -9.69
C PHE A 138 20.57 -14.34 -10.44
N VAL A 139 20.92 -14.61 -11.71
CA VAL A 139 20.19 -15.61 -12.52
C VAL A 139 20.47 -17.06 -12.11
N THR A 140 21.56 -17.31 -11.37
CA THR A 140 21.90 -18.66 -10.85
C THR A 140 21.24 -18.99 -9.52
N LEU A 141 20.71 -17.99 -8.82
CA LEU A 141 20.01 -18.17 -7.54
C LEU A 141 18.76 -19.06 -7.69
N SER A 142 18.36 -19.68 -6.57
CA SER A 142 17.08 -20.39 -6.52
C SER A 142 15.91 -19.43 -6.72
N LYS A 143 14.76 -19.96 -7.14
CA LYS A 143 13.53 -19.16 -7.34
C LYS A 143 13.13 -18.36 -6.09
N GLN A 144 13.34 -18.93 -4.91
CA GLN A 144 13.04 -18.27 -3.64
C GLN A 144 13.99 -17.10 -3.38
N GLU A 145 15.28 -17.29 -3.60
CA GLU A 145 16.31 -16.25 -3.45
C GLU A 145 16.11 -15.12 -4.47
N LYS A 146 15.86 -15.45 -5.75
CA LYS A 146 15.51 -14.45 -6.78
C LYS A 146 14.33 -13.59 -6.35
N GLN A 147 13.30 -14.20 -5.75
CA GLN A 147 12.13 -13.47 -5.26
C GLN A 147 12.45 -12.54 -4.09
N ILE A 148 13.27 -12.99 -3.13
CA ILE A 148 13.70 -12.17 -2.00
C ILE A 148 14.53 -10.98 -2.51
N GLN A 149 15.51 -11.23 -3.38
CA GLN A 149 16.39 -10.20 -3.90
C GLN A 149 15.62 -9.18 -4.77
N LEU A 150 14.72 -9.64 -5.64
CA LEU A 150 13.87 -8.75 -6.44
C LEU A 150 12.96 -7.86 -5.56
N CYS A 151 12.45 -8.41 -4.45
CA CYS A 151 11.68 -7.64 -3.46
C CYS A 151 12.54 -6.58 -2.76
N GLN A 152 13.79 -6.92 -2.40
CA GLN A 152 14.74 -5.99 -1.81
C GLN A 152 15.13 -4.88 -2.79
N MET A 153 15.50 -5.23 -4.03
CA MET A 153 15.78 -4.26 -5.09
C MET A 153 14.61 -3.31 -5.29
N THR A 154 13.37 -3.82 -5.32
CA THR A 154 12.16 -2.99 -5.42
C THR A 154 12.08 -1.95 -4.31
N LYS A 155 12.31 -2.35 -3.05
CA LYS A 155 12.26 -1.44 -1.90
C LYS A 155 13.37 -0.38 -1.95
N VAL A 156 14.59 -0.78 -2.26
CA VAL A 156 15.75 0.12 -2.29
C VAL A 156 15.62 1.12 -3.43
N VAL A 157 15.33 0.66 -4.65
CA VAL A 157 15.13 1.53 -5.81
C VAL A 157 13.96 2.48 -5.60
N ALA A 158 12.84 2.00 -5.03
CA ALA A 158 11.73 2.87 -4.68
C ALA A 158 12.14 3.95 -3.67
N GLY A 159 12.93 3.60 -2.66
CA GLY A 159 13.47 4.55 -1.69
C GLY A 159 14.35 5.62 -2.34
N ILE A 160 15.27 5.22 -3.22
CA ILE A 160 16.13 6.15 -3.97
C ILE A 160 15.28 7.11 -4.79
N ARG A 161 14.29 6.61 -5.56
CA ARG A 161 13.43 7.47 -6.39
C ARG A 161 12.57 8.43 -5.58
N LEU A 162 12.07 8.00 -4.42
CA LEU A 162 11.32 8.88 -3.52
C LEU A 162 12.22 9.97 -2.93
N PHE A 163 13.47 9.62 -2.58
CA PHE A 163 14.45 10.57 -2.09
C PHE A 163 14.87 11.58 -3.17
N ASP A 164 15.09 11.12 -4.40
CA ASP A 164 15.42 12.00 -5.53
C ASP A 164 14.26 12.95 -5.87
N LYS A 165 13.02 12.50 -5.71
CA LYS A 165 11.83 13.37 -5.80
C LYS A 165 11.87 14.45 -4.72
N ASP A 166 12.09 14.07 -3.46
CA ASP A 166 12.14 15.01 -2.32
C ASP A 166 13.28 16.03 -2.46
N CYS A 167 14.36 15.66 -3.13
CA CYS A 167 15.49 16.54 -3.44
C CYS A 167 15.30 17.39 -4.71
N ASP A 168 14.14 17.35 -5.38
CA ASP A 168 13.88 17.99 -6.69
C ASP A 168 14.87 17.56 -7.80
N LYS A 169 15.42 16.35 -7.71
CA LYS A 169 16.39 15.77 -8.68
C LYS A 169 15.77 14.72 -9.61
N GLY A 170 14.50 14.39 -9.43
CA GLY A 170 13.79 13.39 -10.22
C GLY A 170 12.34 13.23 -9.74
N GLY A 171 11.80 12.03 -9.86
CA GLY A 171 10.46 11.72 -9.38
C GLY A 171 9.38 11.82 -10.45
N GLU A 172 9.78 11.73 -11.73
CA GLU A 172 8.82 11.67 -12.83
C GLU A 172 7.83 10.51 -12.60
N GLY A 173 6.54 10.81 -12.76
CA GLY A 173 5.46 9.84 -12.57
C GLY A 173 5.07 9.55 -11.11
N ILE A 174 5.70 10.19 -10.12
CA ILE A 174 5.31 10.09 -8.70
C ILE A 174 4.36 11.25 -8.36
N ALA A 175 3.13 10.94 -7.93
CA ALA A 175 2.15 11.94 -7.53
C ALA A 175 2.61 12.74 -6.29
N ASN A 176 2.16 13.99 -6.18
CA ASN A 176 2.37 14.85 -5.01
C ASN A 176 1.45 14.51 -3.85
#